data_AF-L8GUP6-F1
#
_entry.id   AF-L8GUP6-F1
#
_cell.length_a   1.000
_cell.length_b   1.000
_cell.length_c   1.000
_cell.angle_alpha   90.00
_cell.angle_beta   90.00
_cell.angle_gamma   90.00
#
_symmetry.space_group_name_H-M   'P 1'
#
loop_
_entity.id
_entity.type
_entity.pdbx_description
1 polymer ?
#
loop_
_entity_poly.entity_id
_entity_poly.type
_entity_poly.pdbx_seq_one_letter_code
_entity_poly.pdbx_strand_id
1 'polypeptide(L)'
;MPLLGVLADGREVAIKVQYPGVADSISSDLNNLGSLLKMLGILPKGMRPAGVLRGFQENTLRVAQDELLWETDYHREAEATMKMKELLSDEEIFVVPTVIPEMSSKKVLTTELLDGQPIEHVVKDDQKTRDMIGLLDFGACRDFNKSFTDEYMRVIYFAAKQDREGIIDASRKLKFLTGEEPPIMNEAHCSAVMILGEPFAKPGPFNFGAQNVTQRIHELIPTMLKYRLTPPPTETYSLHRKLSGAFLLCAKLQAQFACQPMFMDLYRKCGPQ
;
A
#
# COMPACT_ATOMS: atom_id res chain seq x y z
N MET A 1 -7.16 -18.55 -8.42
CA MET A 1 -8.48 -18.17 -8.95
C MET A 1 -9.54 -18.82 -8.09
N PRO A 2 -10.59 -18.11 -7.67
CA PRO A 2 -11.68 -18.70 -6.92
C PRO A 2 -12.41 -19.74 -7.77
N LEU A 3 -12.95 -20.77 -7.12
CA LEU A 3 -13.87 -21.71 -7.74
C LEU A 3 -15.27 -21.09 -7.75
N LEU A 4 -16.04 -21.37 -8.79
CA LEU A 4 -17.47 -21.03 -8.84
C LEU A 4 -18.28 -22.16 -8.20
N GLY A 5 -19.24 -21.80 -7.36
CA GLY A 5 -20.13 -22.74 -6.70
C GLY A 5 -21.58 -22.26 -6.67
N VAL A 6 -22.50 -23.17 -6.37
CA VAL A 6 -23.92 -22.88 -6.16
C VAL A 6 -24.34 -23.48 -4.83
N LEU A 7 -24.92 -22.67 -3.94
CA LEU A 7 -25.46 -23.11 -2.66
C LEU A 7 -26.74 -23.93 -2.86
N ALA A 8 -27.14 -24.68 -1.83
CA ALA A 8 -28.36 -25.49 -1.88
C ALA A 8 -29.65 -24.68 -2.13
N ASP A 9 -29.64 -23.38 -1.82
CA ASP A 9 -30.73 -22.44 -2.09
C ASP A 9 -30.65 -21.75 -3.45
N GLY A 10 -29.68 -22.12 -4.29
CA GLY A 10 -29.51 -21.61 -5.65
C GLY A 10 -28.64 -20.36 -5.78
N ARG A 11 -28.14 -19.78 -4.68
CA ARG A 11 -27.23 -18.63 -4.75
C ARG A 11 -25.86 -19.02 -5.31
N GLU A 12 -25.36 -18.24 -6.28
CA GLU A 12 -24.01 -18.38 -6.82
C GLU A 12 -22.96 -17.76 -5.90
N VAL A 13 -21.83 -18.45 -5.75
CA VAL A 13 -20.76 -18.07 -4.81
C VAL A 13 -19.38 -18.20 -5.44
N ALA A 14 -18.46 -17.36 -4.98
CA ALA A 14 -17.03 -17.48 -5.22
C ALA A 14 -16.35 -18.15 -4.01
N ILE A 15 -15.57 -19.20 -4.27
CA ILE A 15 -14.91 -20.01 -3.24
C ILE A 15 -13.39 -19.92 -3.41
N LYS A 16 -12.72 -19.18 -2.52
CA LYS A 16 -11.27 -19.08 -2.45
C LYS A 16 -10.73 -20.21 -1.58
N VAL A 17 -9.99 -21.15 -2.18
CA VAL A 17 -9.39 -22.30 -1.47
C VAL A 17 -7.88 -22.12 -1.40
N GLN A 18 -7.33 -22.25 -0.20
CA GLN A 18 -5.89 -22.17 0.02
C GLN A 18 -5.18 -23.44 -0.49
N TYR A 19 -4.01 -23.26 -1.13
CA TYR A 19 -3.15 -24.38 -1.49
C TYR A 19 -2.60 -25.10 -0.24
N PRO A 20 -2.61 -26.44 -0.19
CA PRO A 20 -2.05 -27.19 0.93
C PRO A 20 -0.58 -26.83 1.18
N GLY A 21 -0.23 -26.58 2.45
CA GLY A 21 1.15 -26.32 2.88
C GLY A 21 1.69 -24.92 2.58
N VAL A 22 0.90 -24.00 1.99
CA VAL A 22 1.39 -22.65 1.67
C VAL A 22 1.86 -21.88 2.90
N ALA A 23 1.15 -21.98 4.03
CA ALA A 23 1.53 -21.31 5.27
C ALA A 23 2.89 -21.81 5.81
N ASP A 24 3.15 -23.11 5.67
CA ASP A 24 4.35 -23.75 6.17
C ASP A 24 5.58 -23.43 5.31
N SER A 25 5.40 -23.10 4.03
CA SER A 25 6.51 -22.83 3.10
C SER A 25 6.98 -21.38 3.09
N ILE A 26 6.13 -20.40 3.47
CA ILE A 26 6.41 -18.95 3.37
C ILE A 26 7.79 -18.58 3.92
N SER A 27 8.12 -19.06 5.13
CA SER A 27 9.38 -18.70 5.78
C SER A 27 10.59 -19.23 5.01
N SER A 28 10.50 -20.46 4.47
CA SER A 28 11.56 -21.07 3.65
C SER A 28 11.69 -20.33 2.33
N ASP A 29 10.57 -20.03 1.67
CA ASP A 29 10.54 -19.38 0.36
C ASP A 29 11.13 -17.97 0.41
N LEU A 30 10.82 -17.19 1.45
CA LEU A 30 11.40 -15.86 1.65
C LEU A 30 12.90 -15.92 1.96
N ASN A 31 13.35 -16.90 2.75
CA ASN A 31 14.77 -17.09 3.04
C ASN A 31 15.56 -17.47 1.78
N ASN A 32 14.98 -18.33 0.93
CA ASN A 32 15.56 -18.73 -0.35
C ASN A 32 15.64 -17.54 -1.31
N LEU A 33 14.57 -16.73 -1.42
CA LEU A 33 14.54 -15.51 -2.23
C LEU A 33 15.58 -14.49 -1.77
N GLY A 34 15.66 -14.25 -0.46
CA GLY A 34 16.67 -13.36 0.13
C GLY A 34 18.11 -13.82 -0.15
N SER A 35 18.34 -15.13 -0.17
CA SER A 35 19.64 -15.72 -0.49
C SER A 35 19.98 -15.61 -1.98
N LEU A 36 19.00 -15.80 -2.86
CA LEU A 36 19.15 -15.64 -4.31
C LEU A 36 19.47 -14.19 -4.70
N LEU A 37 18.78 -13.21 -4.12
CA LEU A 37 19.04 -11.79 -4.38
C LEU A 37 20.45 -11.36 -3.95
N LYS A 38 20.97 -11.93 -2.85
CA LYS A 38 22.36 -11.73 -2.40
C LYS A 38 23.35 -12.33 -3.40
N MET A 39 23.07 -13.54 -3.89
CA MET A 39 23.92 -14.25 -4.86
C MET A 39 24.00 -13.53 -6.20
N LEU A 40 22.88 -12.97 -6.69
CA LEU A 40 22.81 -12.26 -7.97
C LEU A 40 23.53 -10.90 -7.96
N GLY A 41 24.02 -10.42 -6.81
CA GLY A 41 24.86 -9.22 -6.75
C GLY A 41 24.14 -7.93 -7.21
N ILE A 42 22.81 -7.87 -7.10
CA ILE A 42 21.98 -6.70 -7.46
C ILE A 42 22.25 -5.52 -6.50
N LEU A 43 23.04 -5.74 -5.44
CA LEU A 43 23.54 -4.69 -4.55
C LEU A 43 24.75 -3.97 -5.18
N PRO A 44 24.79 -2.63 -5.21
CA PRO A 44 25.88 -1.86 -5.80
C PRO A 44 27.26 -2.25 -5.22
N LYS A 45 28.23 -2.51 -6.11
CA LYS A 45 29.62 -2.78 -5.72
C LYS A 45 30.20 -1.56 -4.97
N GLY A 46 30.64 -1.77 -3.73
CA GLY A 46 31.30 -0.74 -2.90
C GLY A 46 30.50 -0.27 -1.68
N MET A 47 29.22 -0.65 -1.53
CA MET A 47 28.50 -0.47 -0.27
C MET A 47 28.90 -1.54 0.73
N ARG A 48 29.69 -1.17 1.75
CA ARG A 48 29.73 -1.94 2.99
C ARG A 48 28.32 -1.88 3.60
N PRO A 49 27.67 -2.99 4.01
CA PRO A 49 26.37 -2.91 4.64
C PRO A 49 26.54 -2.23 6.00
N ALA A 50 26.39 -0.91 6.04
CA ALA A 50 26.13 -0.19 7.29
C ALA A 50 24.81 -0.75 7.87
N GLY A 51 24.69 -0.78 9.20
CA GLY A 51 23.57 -1.43 9.90
C GLY A 51 22.17 -1.06 9.39
N VAL A 52 22.01 0.12 8.78
CA VAL A 52 20.75 0.58 8.19
C VAL A 52 20.32 -0.20 6.96
N LEU A 53 21.21 -0.55 6.01
CA LEU A 53 20.83 -1.36 4.85
C LEU A 53 20.36 -2.75 5.28
N ARG A 54 21.04 -3.33 6.28
CA ARG A 54 20.63 -4.58 6.91
C ARG A 54 19.26 -4.44 7.57
N GLY A 55 19.03 -3.35 8.31
CA GLY A 55 17.73 -3.04 8.90
C GLY A 55 16.60 -2.89 7.88
N PHE A 56 16.85 -2.29 6.71
CA PHE A 56 15.88 -2.26 5.61
C PHE A 56 15.54 -3.66 5.10
N GLN A 57 16.56 -4.48 4.85
CA GLN A 57 16.36 -5.85 4.37
C GLN A 57 15.59 -6.69 5.40
N GLU A 58 15.99 -6.65 6.66
CA GLU A 58 15.34 -7.38 7.76
C GLU A 58 13.90 -6.90 7.97
N ASN A 59 13.65 -5.59 7.97
CA ASN A 59 12.29 -5.05 8.09
C ASN A 59 11.42 -5.39 6.87
N THR A 60 11.97 -5.31 5.66
CA THR A 60 11.24 -5.65 4.43
C THR A 60 10.86 -7.12 4.41
N LEU A 61 11.81 -8.01 4.73
CA LEU A 61 11.56 -9.45 4.80
C LEU A 61 10.55 -9.79 5.88
N ARG A 62 10.68 -9.19 7.08
CA ARG A 62 9.72 -9.39 8.17
C ARG A 62 8.31 -8.95 7.77
N VAL A 63 8.17 -7.74 7.22
CA VAL A 63 6.86 -7.23 6.77
C VAL A 63 6.28 -8.12 5.68
N ALA A 64 7.09 -8.56 4.70
CA ALA A 64 6.65 -9.49 3.67
C ALA A 64 6.18 -10.84 4.25
N GLN A 65 6.92 -11.38 5.22
CA GLN A 65 6.54 -12.60 5.91
C GLN A 65 5.23 -12.45 6.66
N ASP A 66 5.07 -11.37 7.43
CA ASP A 66 3.84 -11.08 8.16
C ASP A 66 2.65 -10.92 7.20
N GLU A 67 2.82 -10.22 6.08
CA GLU A 67 1.78 -10.04 5.05
C GLU A 67 1.37 -11.37 4.43
N LEU A 68 2.33 -12.20 4.02
CA LEU A 68 2.03 -13.51 3.44
C LEU A 68 1.35 -14.44 4.45
N LEU A 69 1.79 -14.43 5.72
CA LEU A 69 1.14 -15.21 6.77
C LEU A 69 -0.28 -14.72 7.03
N TRP A 70 -0.53 -13.41 6.93
CA TRP A 70 -1.87 -12.84 7.06
C TRP A 70 -2.81 -13.27 5.95
N GLU A 71 -2.31 -13.38 4.71
CA GLU A 71 -3.07 -13.95 3.59
C GLU A 71 -3.38 -15.44 3.76
N THR A 72 -2.79 -16.13 4.75
CA THR A 72 -3.10 -17.53 5.03
C THR A 72 -4.24 -17.75 6.02
N ASP A 73 -4.75 -16.69 6.65
CA ASP A 73 -5.85 -16.77 7.60
C ASP A 73 -7.13 -16.15 7.02
N TYR A 74 -7.93 -16.98 6.37
CA TYR A 74 -9.17 -16.53 5.73
C TYR A 74 -10.29 -16.15 6.70
N HIS A 75 -10.19 -16.45 8.00
CA HIS A 75 -11.09 -15.85 8.97
C HIS A 75 -10.85 -14.34 9.10
N ARG A 76 -9.58 -13.92 9.11
CA ARG A 76 -9.23 -12.49 9.17
C ARG A 76 -9.67 -11.76 7.91
N GLU A 77 -9.50 -12.38 6.74
CA GLU A 77 -9.99 -11.81 5.47
C GLU A 77 -11.52 -11.71 5.44
N ALA A 78 -12.24 -12.72 5.94
CA ALA A 78 -13.70 -12.68 6.08
C ALA A 78 -14.16 -11.52 6.99
N GLU A 79 -13.54 -11.37 8.16
CA GLU A 79 -13.84 -10.27 9.09
C GLU A 79 -13.57 -8.90 8.47
N ALA A 80 -12.43 -8.74 7.78
CA ALA A 80 -12.09 -7.52 7.08
C ALA A 80 -13.08 -7.20 5.95
N THR A 81 -13.52 -8.22 5.20
CA THR A 81 -14.53 -8.08 4.14
C THR A 81 -15.86 -7.59 4.71
N MET A 82 -16.33 -8.21 5.80
CA MET A 82 -17.58 -7.80 6.47
C MET A 82 -17.50 -6.35 7.00
N LYS A 83 -16.39 -5.99 7.65
CA LYS A 83 -16.15 -4.62 8.15
C LYS A 83 -16.10 -3.59 7.02
N MET A 84 -15.43 -3.91 5.91
CA MET A 84 -15.35 -3.01 4.76
C MET A 84 -16.70 -2.85 4.05
N LYS A 85 -17.52 -3.91 3.99
CA LYS A 85 -18.89 -3.83 3.48
C LYS A 85 -19.74 -2.85 4.29
N GLU A 86 -19.61 -2.87 5.61
CA GLU A 86 -20.30 -1.93 6.50
C GLU A 86 -19.79 -0.49 6.29
N LEU A 87 -18.47 -0.28 6.31
CA LEU A 87 -17.85 1.04 6.17
C LEU A 87 -18.13 1.72 4.81
N LEU A 88 -18.38 0.94 3.76
CA LEU A 88 -18.65 1.43 2.41
C LEU A 88 -20.13 1.36 2.04
N SER A 89 -21.03 1.08 2.99
CA SER A 89 -22.45 0.89 2.71
C SER A 89 -23.16 2.14 2.16
N ASP A 90 -22.65 3.33 2.48
CA ASP A 90 -23.17 4.61 1.98
C ASP A 90 -22.52 5.06 0.64
N GLU A 91 -21.54 4.31 0.13
CA GLU A 91 -20.78 4.67 -1.08
C GLU A 91 -21.29 3.88 -2.29
N GLU A 92 -22.09 4.51 -3.15
CA GLU A 92 -22.72 3.87 -4.31
C GLU A 92 -21.72 3.29 -5.34
N ILE A 93 -20.47 3.76 -5.32
CA ILE A 93 -19.43 3.34 -6.26
C ILE A 93 -18.76 2.01 -5.89
N PHE A 94 -18.84 1.57 -4.64
CA PHE A 94 -18.12 0.39 -4.16
C PHE A 94 -19.07 -0.77 -3.89
N VAL A 95 -18.73 -1.93 -4.45
CA VAL A 95 -19.45 -3.18 -4.21
C VAL A 95 -18.54 -4.14 -3.47
N VAL A 96 -18.94 -4.53 -2.25
CA VAL A 96 -18.23 -5.53 -1.43
C VAL A 96 -19.11 -6.77 -1.31
N PRO A 97 -18.59 -7.97 -1.65
CA PRO A 97 -19.41 -9.18 -1.65
C PRO A 97 -19.81 -9.55 -0.22
N THR A 98 -20.98 -10.17 -0.09
CA THR A 98 -21.40 -10.76 1.20
C THR A 98 -20.55 -11.99 1.50
N VAL A 99 -19.99 -12.11 2.69
CA VAL A 99 -19.33 -13.35 3.15
C VAL A 99 -20.39 -14.38 3.54
N ILE A 100 -20.13 -15.68 3.30
CA ILE A 100 -20.95 -16.81 3.78
C ILE A 100 -20.17 -17.48 4.92
N PRO A 101 -20.37 -17.08 6.19
CA PRO A 101 -19.53 -17.52 7.31
C PRO A 101 -19.57 -19.04 7.53
N GLU A 102 -20.76 -19.65 7.38
CA GLU A 102 -20.98 -21.09 7.55
C GLU A 102 -20.24 -21.96 6.53
N MET A 103 -19.85 -21.37 5.37
CA MET A 103 -19.06 -22.02 4.32
C MET A 103 -17.62 -21.47 4.28
N SER A 104 -17.20 -20.77 5.33
CA SER A 104 -15.86 -20.20 5.45
C SER A 104 -15.10 -20.82 6.62
N SER A 105 -13.79 -20.94 6.48
CA SER A 105 -12.85 -21.49 7.44
C SER A 105 -11.50 -20.80 7.29
N LYS A 106 -10.53 -21.17 8.13
CA LYS A 106 -9.15 -20.66 8.00
C LYS A 106 -8.53 -20.86 6.61
N LYS A 107 -8.96 -21.88 5.85
CA LYS A 107 -8.39 -22.27 4.54
C LYS A 107 -9.35 -22.10 3.36
N VAL A 108 -10.60 -21.73 3.62
CA VAL A 108 -11.64 -21.56 2.59
C VAL A 108 -12.41 -20.29 2.89
N LEU A 109 -12.47 -19.35 1.94
CA LEU A 109 -13.31 -18.16 2.04
C LEU A 109 -14.39 -18.25 0.98
N THR A 110 -15.65 -18.18 1.40
CA THR A 110 -16.80 -18.23 0.49
C THR A 110 -17.52 -16.88 0.53
N THR A 111 -17.70 -16.26 -0.63
CA THR A 111 -18.41 -14.99 -0.78
C THR A 111 -19.47 -15.07 -1.86
N GLU A 112 -20.41 -14.11 -1.85
CA GLU A 112 -21.25 -13.78 -2.99
C GLU A 112 -20.38 -13.64 -4.25
N LEU A 113 -20.86 -14.18 -5.37
CA LEU A 113 -20.23 -14.00 -6.66
C LEU A 113 -20.54 -12.59 -7.16
N LEU A 114 -19.52 -11.80 -7.48
CA LEU A 114 -19.69 -10.52 -8.18
C LEU A 114 -19.30 -10.69 -9.65
N ASP A 115 -20.18 -10.22 -10.51
CA ASP A 115 -19.90 -10.10 -11.94
C ASP A 115 -19.07 -8.85 -12.21
N GLY A 116 -18.04 -9.01 -13.04
CA GLY A 116 -17.20 -7.91 -13.44
C GLY A 116 -15.96 -8.37 -14.18
N GLN A 117 -15.08 -7.42 -14.45
CA GLN A 117 -13.80 -7.66 -15.09
C GLN A 117 -12.69 -6.96 -14.30
N PRO A 118 -11.44 -7.44 -14.42
CA PRO A 118 -10.30 -6.76 -13.81
C PRO A 118 -10.24 -5.28 -14.23
N ILE A 119 -9.87 -4.40 -13.28
CA ILE A 119 -9.85 -2.95 -13.49
C ILE A 119 -8.93 -2.52 -14.64
N GLU A 120 -7.93 -3.35 -14.99
CA GLU A 120 -7.07 -3.13 -16.15
C GLU A 120 -7.80 -3.11 -17.49
N HIS A 121 -8.93 -3.81 -17.59
CA HIS A 121 -9.64 -4.00 -18.84
C HIS A 121 -10.73 -2.94 -19.07
N VAL A 122 -11.12 -2.20 -18.01
CA VAL A 122 -12.25 -1.26 -18.09
C VAL A 122 -11.93 0.08 -18.75
N VAL A 123 -10.68 0.33 -19.15
CA VAL A 123 -10.26 1.63 -19.73
C VAL A 123 -11.05 1.97 -21.00
N LYS A 124 -11.50 0.96 -21.75
CA LYS A 124 -12.26 1.11 -23.00
C LYS A 124 -13.77 0.99 -22.84
N ASP A 125 -14.24 0.69 -21.63
CA ASP A 125 -15.66 0.52 -21.38
C ASP A 125 -16.38 1.86 -21.22
N ASP A 126 -17.71 1.80 -21.22
CA ASP A 126 -18.56 2.97 -21.01
C ASP A 126 -18.43 3.51 -19.58
N GLN A 127 -18.78 4.79 -19.39
CA GLN A 127 -18.61 5.47 -18.11
C GLN A 127 -19.41 4.81 -16.98
N LYS A 128 -20.61 4.30 -17.26
CA LYS A 128 -21.46 3.66 -16.23
C LYS A 128 -20.78 2.41 -15.68
N THR A 129 -20.15 1.61 -16.55
CA THR A 129 -19.35 0.45 -16.14
C THR A 129 -18.15 0.87 -15.30
N ARG A 130 -17.51 1.99 -15.63
CA ARG A 130 -16.33 2.52 -14.92
C ARG A 130 -16.63 3.23 -13.60
N ASP A 131 -17.90 3.57 -13.35
CA ASP A 131 -18.37 4.22 -12.11
C ASP A 131 -18.71 3.21 -11.00
N MET A 132 -18.48 1.92 -11.21
CA MET A 132 -18.65 0.87 -10.21
C MET A 132 -17.37 0.05 -10.03
N ILE A 133 -17.00 -0.23 -8.79
CA ILE A 133 -15.80 -1.00 -8.44
C ILE A 133 -16.15 -2.10 -7.45
N GLY A 134 -15.96 -3.36 -7.88
CA GLY A 134 -15.98 -4.51 -7.00
C GLY A 134 -14.68 -4.64 -6.20
N LEU A 135 -14.77 -4.69 -4.88
CA LEU A 135 -13.64 -4.91 -3.97
C LEU A 135 -13.71 -6.34 -3.43
N LEU A 136 -12.80 -7.20 -3.87
CA LEU A 136 -12.87 -8.65 -3.63
C LEU A 136 -11.80 -9.18 -2.66
N ASP A 137 -10.74 -8.42 -2.39
CA ASP A 137 -9.59 -8.88 -1.61
C ASP A 137 -9.29 -7.93 -0.45
N PHE A 138 -9.38 -8.48 0.76
CA PHE A 138 -9.12 -7.77 2.02
C PHE A 138 -8.09 -8.52 2.89
N GLY A 139 -7.34 -9.47 2.33
CA GLY A 139 -6.37 -10.29 3.08
C GLY A 139 -5.21 -9.49 3.67
N ALA A 140 -4.89 -8.36 3.04
CA ALA A 140 -3.83 -7.45 3.47
C ALA A 140 -4.33 -6.24 4.30
N CYS A 141 -5.60 -6.25 4.76
CA CYS A 141 -6.12 -5.20 5.61
C CYS A 141 -5.36 -5.12 6.95
N ARG A 142 -5.08 -3.88 7.38
CA ARG A 142 -4.35 -3.60 8.62
C ARG A 142 -5.03 -2.45 9.36
N ASP A 143 -5.11 -2.56 10.67
CA ASP A 143 -5.42 -1.42 11.52
C ASP A 143 -4.14 -0.61 11.75
N PHE A 144 -4.27 0.71 11.75
CA PHE A 144 -3.19 1.63 12.09
C PHE A 144 -3.60 2.47 13.28
N ASN A 145 -2.64 2.74 14.16
CA ASN A 145 -2.90 3.62 15.29
C ASN A 145 -3.13 5.06 14.80
N LYS A 146 -4.05 5.78 15.47
CA LYS A 146 -4.43 7.15 15.06
C LYS A 146 -3.24 8.11 15.09
N SER A 147 -2.40 8.03 16.13
CA SER A 147 -1.22 8.90 16.24
C SER A 147 -0.27 8.78 15.05
N PHE A 148 -0.07 7.57 14.53
CA PHE A 148 0.80 7.32 13.38
C PHE A 148 0.17 7.84 12.09
N THR A 149 -1.11 7.57 11.88
CA THR A 149 -1.83 8.07 10.69
C THR A 149 -1.93 9.59 10.69
N ASP A 150 -2.15 10.22 11.84
CA ASP A 150 -2.14 11.68 11.99
C ASP A 150 -0.79 12.28 11.57
N GLU A 151 0.31 11.79 12.12
CA GLU A 151 1.65 12.29 11.74
C GLU A 151 1.99 11.99 10.28
N TYR A 152 1.56 10.84 9.75
CA TYR A 152 1.71 10.51 8.33
C TYR A 152 0.95 11.50 7.44
N MET A 153 -0.29 11.84 7.81
CA MET A 153 -1.06 12.87 7.12
C MET A 153 -0.38 14.25 7.19
N ARG A 154 0.26 14.60 8.31
CA ARG A 154 1.04 15.86 8.41
C ARG A 154 2.20 15.90 7.41
N VAL A 155 2.93 14.80 7.22
CA VAL A 155 4.01 14.74 6.22
C VAL A 155 3.48 15.04 4.81
N ILE A 156 2.37 14.42 4.42
CA ILE A 156 1.75 14.66 3.10
C ILE A 156 1.18 16.09 3.01
N TYR A 157 0.61 16.61 4.09
CA TYR A 157 0.12 17.99 4.15
C TYR A 157 1.23 19.01 3.96
N PHE A 158 2.36 18.87 4.66
CA PHE A 158 3.51 19.75 4.46
C PHE A 158 4.10 19.61 3.04
N ALA A 159 4.11 18.39 2.47
CA ALA A 159 4.48 18.19 1.07
C ALA A 159 3.54 18.93 0.11
N ALA A 160 2.23 18.86 0.33
CA ALA A 160 1.22 19.59 -0.45
C ALA A 160 1.38 21.12 -0.32
N LYS A 161 1.82 21.62 0.84
CA LYS A 161 2.11 23.03 1.09
C LYS A 161 3.52 23.46 0.67
N GLN A 162 4.34 22.54 0.17
CA GLN A 162 5.74 22.76 -0.17
C GLN A 162 6.59 23.23 1.03
N ASP A 163 6.18 22.84 2.24
CA ASP A 163 6.85 23.18 3.50
C ASP A 163 7.91 22.12 3.84
N ARG A 164 9.17 22.43 3.51
CA ARG A 164 10.29 21.51 3.73
C ARG A 164 10.63 21.33 5.20
N GLU A 165 10.46 22.37 6.02
CA GLU A 165 10.75 22.30 7.46
C GLU A 165 9.70 21.44 8.17
N GLY A 166 8.43 21.65 7.86
CA GLY A 166 7.32 20.84 8.36
C GLY A 166 7.47 19.35 8.00
N ILE A 167 7.94 19.03 6.79
CA ILE A 167 8.25 17.64 6.41
C ILE A 167 9.29 17.03 7.35
N ILE A 168 10.38 17.73 7.63
CA ILE A 168 11.46 17.21 8.48
C ILE A 168 10.99 17.01 9.92
N ASP A 169 10.24 17.98 10.47
CA ASP A 169 9.70 17.88 11.83
C ASP A 169 8.74 16.67 11.97
N ALA A 170 7.75 16.56 11.08
CA ALA A 170 6.80 15.45 11.09
C ALA A 170 7.50 14.10 10.82
N SER A 171 8.52 14.06 9.95
CA SER A 171 9.30 12.85 9.68
C SER A 171 10.12 12.38 10.90
N ARG A 172 10.56 13.30 11.77
CA ARG A 172 11.23 12.94 13.04
C ARG A 172 10.24 12.34 14.04
N LYS A 173 9.03 12.92 14.14
CA LYS A 173 7.95 12.37 14.99
C LYS A 173 7.57 10.93 14.60
N LEU A 174 7.55 10.66 13.29
CA LEU A 174 7.34 9.32 12.74
C LEU A 174 8.56 8.39 12.85
N LYS A 175 9.69 8.88 13.36
CA LYS A 175 10.96 8.13 13.43
C LYS A 175 11.48 7.70 12.05
N PHE A 176 11.13 8.43 10.99
CA PHE A 176 11.77 8.27 9.68
C PHE A 176 13.17 8.85 9.68
N LEU A 177 13.42 9.83 10.55
CA LEU A 177 14.68 10.49 10.79
C LEU A 177 14.92 10.53 12.31
N THR A 178 16.16 10.40 12.76
CA THR A 178 16.52 10.58 14.18
C THR A 178 16.70 12.04 14.55
N GLY A 179 17.01 12.88 13.56
CA GLY A 179 17.39 14.28 13.74
C GLY A 179 18.89 14.52 13.76
N GLU A 180 19.69 13.45 13.79
CA GLU A 180 21.16 13.48 13.74
C GLU A 180 21.72 13.22 12.34
N GLU A 181 20.84 13.00 11.36
CA GLU A 181 21.24 12.83 9.97
C GLU A 181 21.95 14.07 9.42
N PRO A 182 23.00 13.89 8.57
CA PRO A 182 23.66 15.01 7.92
C PRO A 182 22.69 15.77 6.98
N PRO A 183 22.94 17.06 6.69
CA PRO A 183 22.05 17.87 5.84
C PRO A 183 21.67 17.23 4.50
N ILE A 184 22.64 16.57 3.84
CA ILE A 184 22.41 15.87 2.56
C ILE A 184 21.35 14.77 2.65
N MET A 185 21.23 14.10 3.79
CA MET A 185 20.23 13.07 4.02
C MET A 185 18.84 13.67 4.27
N ASN A 186 18.78 14.76 5.06
CA ASN A 186 17.54 15.50 5.27
C ASN A 186 17.01 16.06 3.95
N GLU A 187 17.90 16.60 3.11
CA GLU A 187 17.56 17.11 1.79
C GLU A 187 17.06 16.00 0.86
N ALA A 188 17.73 14.84 0.83
CA ALA A 188 17.30 13.70 0.02
C ALA A 188 15.95 13.15 0.47
N HIS A 189 15.73 12.98 1.78
CA HIS A 189 14.44 12.55 2.33
C HIS A 189 13.32 13.55 2.02
N CYS A 190 13.56 14.83 2.26
CA CYS A 190 12.59 15.88 1.97
C CYS A 190 12.25 15.92 0.48
N SER A 191 13.25 15.83 -0.41
CA SER A 191 13.03 15.78 -1.85
C SER A 191 12.18 14.56 -2.26
N ALA A 192 12.42 13.38 -1.67
CA ALA A 192 11.61 12.19 -1.94
C ALA A 192 10.15 12.37 -1.52
N VAL A 193 9.91 12.94 -0.33
CA VAL A 193 8.55 13.26 0.14
C VAL A 193 7.87 14.30 -0.74
N MET A 194 8.61 15.33 -1.18
CA MET A 194 8.09 16.38 -2.05
C MET A 194 7.67 15.82 -3.41
N ILE A 195 8.46 14.92 -4.00
CA ILE A 195 8.11 14.21 -5.25
C ILE A 195 6.78 13.45 -5.08
N LEU A 196 6.63 12.71 -3.99
CA LEU A 196 5.39 11.97 -3.70
C LEU A 196 4.20 12.90 -3.41
N GLY A 197 4.47 14.11 -2.92
CA GLY A 197 3.47 15.15 -2.62
C GLY A 197 2.99 15.96 -3.83
N GLU A 198 3.64 15.85 -4.99
CA GLU A 198 3.31 16.65 -6.19
C GLU A 198 1.85 16.59 -6.63
N PRO A 199 1.17 15.43 -6.61
CA PRO A 199 -0.25 15.36 -6.97
C PRO A 199 -1.12 16.27 -6.09
N PHE A 200 -0.71 16.50 -4.85
CA PHE A 200 -1.44 17.27 -3.86
C PHE A 200 -1.01 18.74 -3.79
N ALA A 201 0.01 19.15 -4.55
CA ALA A 201 0.57 20.51 -4.46
C ALA A 201 -0.27 21.57 -5.18
N LYS A 202 -1.00 21.19 -6.24
CA LYS A 202 -1.79 22.12 -7.07
C LYS A 202 -3.26 21.69 -7.17
N PRO A 203 -4.21 22.64 -7.25
CA PRO A 203 -5.64 22.33 -7.36
C PRO A 203 -6.05 21.75 -8.72
N GLY A 204 -5.21 21.93 -9.76
CA GLY A 204 -5.50 21.43 -11.10
C GLY A 204 -5.32 19.92 -11.25
N PRO A 205 -5.74 19.36 -12.39
CA PRO A 205 -5.59 17.93 -12.66
C PRO A 205 -4.11 17.52 -12.70
N PHE A 206 -3.80 16.42 -12.02
CA PHE A 206 -2.50 15.76 -12.09
C PHE A 206 -2.59 14.58 -13.07
N ASN A 207 -1.70 14.54 -14.07
CA ASN A 207 -1.62 13.44 -15.02
C ASN A 207 -0.65 12.38 -14.47
N PHE A 208 -1.16 11.20 -14.08
CA PHE A 208 -0.34 10.13 -13.52
C PHE A 208 0.47 9.35 -14.58
N GLY A 209 0.04 9.34 -15.85
CA GLY A 209 0.68 8.58 -16.93
C GLY A 209 1.95 9.21 -17.49
N ALA A 210 2.13 10.52 -17.33
CA ALA A 210 3.25 11.28 -17.92
C ALA A 210 4.45 11.51 -16.98
N GLN A 211 4.48 10.87 -15.81
CA GLN A 211 5.40 11.21 -14.73
C GLN A 211 6.64 10.33 -14.67
N ASN A 212 7.76 10.92 -14.26
CA ASN A 212 9.03 10.23 -14.00
C ASN A 212 9.31 10.05 -12.49
N VAL A 213 8.25 9.95 -11.66
CA VAL A 213 8.35 9.80 -10.20
C VAL A 213 9.31 8.68 -9.81
N THR A 214 9.18 7.50 -10.42
CA THR A 214 10.05 6.35 -10.12
C THR A 214 11.53 6.66 -10.37
N GLN A 215 11.85 7.32 -11.49
CA GLN A 215 13.22 7.69 -11.82
C GLN A 215 13.78 8.70 -10.80
N ARG A 216 13.01 9.75 -10.48
CA ARG A 216 13.44 10.80 -9.55
C ARG A 216 13.63 10.28 -8.13
N ILE A 217 12.79 9.35 -7.68
CA ILE A 217 12.98 8.68 -6.39
C ILE A 217 14.24 7.80 -6.43
N HIS A 218 14.46 7.06 -7.53
CA HIS A 218 15.62 6.18 -7.67
C HIS A 218 16.96 6.95 -7.58
N GLU A 219 17.03 8.18 -8.08
CA GLU A 219 18.21 9.05 -7.96
C GLU A 219 18.56 9.43 -6.51
N LEU A 220 17.57 9.42 -5.60
CA LEU A 220 17.76 9.76 -4.18
C LEU A 220 18.13 8.55 -3.31
N ILE A 221 17.80 7.33 -3.76
CA ILE A 221 18.01 6.08 -3.00
C ILE A 221 19.46 5.90 -2.54
N PRO A 222 20.50 6.10 -3.38
CA PRO A 222 21.89 5.90 -2.95
C PRO A 222 22.29 6.79 -1.77
N THR A 223 21.90 8.07 -1.81
CA THR A 223 22.13 9.03 -0.72
C THR A 223 21.39 8.59 0.54
N MET A 224 20.11 8.20 0.39
CA MET A 224 19.30 7.75 1.52
C MET A 224 19.85 6.49 2.17
N LEU A 225 20.29 5.50 1.40
CA LEU A 225 20.87 4.27 1.94
C LEU A 225 22.23 4.49 2.60
N LYS A 226 23.00 5.49 2.15
CA LYS A 226 24.33 5.78 2.68
C LYS A 226 24.28 6.56 4.01
N TYR A 227 23.37 7.52 4.14
CA TYR A 227 23.40 8.51 5.23
C TYR A 227 22.25 8.41 6.23
N ARG A 228 21.21 7.60 5.96
CA ARG A 228 20.14 7.36 6.92
C ARG A 228 20.68 6.62 8.15
N LEU A 229 20.22 7.01 9.34
CA LEU A 229 20.70 6.45 10.61
C LEU A 229 19.77 5.41 11.23
N THR A 230 18.48 5.41 10.87
CA THR A 230 17.49 4.44 11.33
C THR A 230 16.66 3.88 10.17
N PRO A 231 16.36 2.57 10.15
CA PRO A 231 15.32 2.07 9.26
C PRO A 231 13.95 2.64 9.68
N PRO A 232 13.02 2.88 8.75
CA PRO A 232 11.66 3.26 9.09
C PRO A 232 10.96 2.20 9.95
N PRO A 233 9.94 2.60 10.75
CA PRO A 233 9.02 1.68 11.41
C PRO A 233 8.34 0.73 10.41
N THR A 234 7.97 -0.48 10.84
CA THR A 234 7.35 -1.51 9.98
C THR A 234 6.05 -1.08 9.33
N GLU A 235 5.21 -0.36 10.07
CA GLU A 235 3.91 0.15 9.60
C GLU A 235 4.05 1.05 8.36
N THR A 236 5.18 1.76 8.27
CA THR A 236 5.54 2.64 7.14
C THR A 236 5.57 1.90 5.81
N TYR A 237 6.10 0.67 5.81
CA TYR A 237 6.29 -0.10 4.58
C TYR A 237 4.96 -0.46 3.94
N SER A 238 3.95 -0.78 4.75
CA SER A 238 2.60 -1.09 4.25
C SER A 238 1.90 0.17 3.74
N LEU A 239 1.95 1.31 4.45
CA LEU A 239 1.36 2.57 3.95
C LEU A 239 2.03 3.09 2.67
N HIS A 240 3.36 3.10 2.63
CA HIS A 240 4.10 3.54 1.44
C HIS A 240 3.75 2.69 0.22
N ARG A 241 3.59 1.38 0.41
CA ARG A 241 3.20 0.47 -0.65
C ARG A 241 1.76 0.67 -1.09
N LYS A 242 0.83 0.94 -0.15
CA LYS A 242 -0.56 1.27 -0.49
C LYS A 242 -0.66 2.54 -1.33
N LEU A 243 0.04 3.61 -0.94
CA LEU A 243 0.06 4.87 -1.68
C LEU A 243 0.73 4.68 -3.05
N SER A 244 1.88 4.02 -3.09
CA SER A 244 2.60 3.73 -4.34
C SER A 244 1.77 2.86 -5.29
N GLY A 245 1.07 1.84 -4.78
CA GLY A 245 0.18 0.99 -5.55
C GLY A 245 -0.99 1.75 -6.15
N ALA A 246 -1.59 2.68 -5.39
CA ALA A 246 -2.65 3.56 -5.90
C ALA A 246 -2.13 4.46 -7.04
N PHE A 247 -0.93 5.03 -6.89
CA PHE A 247 -0.32 5.89 -7.92
C PHE A 247 0.03 5.10 -9.19
N LEU A 248 0.58 3.89 -9.04
CA LEU A 248 0.90 3.01 -10.16
C LEU A 248 -0.36 2.55 -10.89
N LEU A 249 -1.45 2.26 -10.16
CA LEU A 249 -2.74 1.97 -10.76
C LEU A 249 -3.28 3.18 -11.54
N CYS A 250 -3.24 4.37 -10.96
CA CYS A 250 -3.61 5.61 -11.67
C CYS A 250 -2.77 5.81 -12.94
N ALA A 251 -1.46 5.56 -12.89
CA ALA A 251 -0.58 5.64 -14.05
C ALA A 251 -0.93 4.59 -15.12
N LYS A 252 -1.20 3.35 -14.71
CA LYS A 252 -1.62 2.26 -15.61
C LYS A 252 -2.95 2.57 -16.32
N LEU A 253 -3.88 3.20 -15.61
CA LEU A 253 -5.16 3.66 -16.13
C LEU A 253 -5.09 5.01 -16.87
N GLN A 254 -3.90 5.62 -16.97
CA GLN A 254 -3.69 6.95 -17.57
C GLN A 254 -4.61 8.02 -16.95
N ALA A 255 -4.88 7.90 -15.64
CA ALA A 255 -5.82 8.74 -14.94
C ALA A 255 -5.32 10.19 -14.83
N GLN A 256 -6.26 11.13 -14.94
CA GLN A 256 -6.01 12.56 -14.79
C GLN A 256 -7.15 13.21 -14.00
N PHE A 257 -6.88 13.63 -12.78
CA PHE A 257 -7.87 14.29 -11.90
C PHE A 257 -7.19 15.16 -10.85
N ALA A 258 -7.97 16.04 -10.20
CA ALA A 258 -7.48 16.97 -9.20
C ALA A 258 -7.35 16.29 -7.82
N CYS A 259 -6.11 16.07 -7.36
CA CYS A 259 -5.88 15.37 -6.08
C CYS A 259 -5.81 16.32 -4.88
N GLN A 260 -5.33 17.56 -5.05
CA GLN A 260 -5.24 18.51 -3.93
C GLN A 260 -6.60 18.78 -3.27
N PRO A 261 -7.69 19.10 -3.99
CA PRO A 261 -8.96 19.43 -3.33
C PRO A 261 -9.48 18.25 -2.50
N MET A 262 -9.36 17.03 -3.04
CA MET A 262 -9.72 15.79 -2.35
C MET A 262 -8.89 15.60 -1.07
N PHE A 263 -7.57 15.75 -1.15
CA PHE A 263 -6.71 15.61 0.01
C PHE A 263 -6.96 16.69 1.07
N MET A 264 -7.18 17.94 0.67
CA MET A 264 -7.43 19.04 1.61
C MET A 264 -8.79 18.91 2.31
N ASP A 265 -9.81 18.41 1.62
CA ASP A 265 -11.10 18.09 2.23
C ASP A 265 -10.98 16.93 3.22
N LEU A 266 -10.27 15.86 2.86
CA LEU A 266 -9.96 14.74 3.76
C LEU A 266 -9.20 15.20 5.00
N TYR A 267 -8.17 16.03 4.82
CA TYR A 267 -7.37 16.57 5.93
C TYR A 267 -8.21 17.46 6.85
N ARG A 268 -9.14 18.25 6.31
CA ARG A 268 -10.06 19.05 7.13
C ARG A 268 -11.00 18.19 7.97
N LYS A 269 -11.53 17.10 7.39
CA LYS A 269 -12.50 16.21 8.04
C LYS A 269 -11.85 15.32 9.10
N CYS A 270 -10.70 14.73 8.77
CA CYS A 270 -10.11 13.63 9.53
C CYS A 270 -8.67 13.87 9.96
N GLY A 271 -8.02 14.92 9.43
CA GLY A 271 -6.63 15.22 9.75
C GLY A 271 -6.45 15.72 11.18
N PRO A 272 -5.22 15.65 11.68
CA PRO A 272 -4.91 16.23 12.98
C PRO A 272 -5.06 17.74 12.96
N GLN A 273 -5.70 18.27 13.99
CA GLN A 273 -5.79 19.71 14.26
C GLN A 273 -4.50 20.24 14.89
#